data_AF-A0A0T1STB1-F1
#
_entry.id   AF-A0A0T1STB1-F1
#
_cell.length_a   1.000
_cell.length_b   1.000
_cell.length_c   1.000
_cell.angle_alpha   90.00
_cell.angle_beta   90.00
_cell.angle_gamma   90.00
#
_symmetry.space_group_name_H-M   'P 1'
#
loop_
_entity.id
_entity.type
_entity.pdbx_description
1 polymer ?
#
loop_
_entity_poly.entity_id
_entity_poly.type
_entity_poly.pdbx_seq_one_letter_code
_entity_poly.pdbx_strand_id
1 'polypeptide(L)'
;MFRHSDRLPTGTPLPLGYDTPAPWGVQRMVPYPAMAPSWARAEVDPDTQTARYFDLAGQVMEMPQHGTSTGTNPGTNTGNPSDGSSGGGSGGGDSDTGNDSDQ
;
A
#
# COMPACT_ATOMS: atom_id res chain seq x y z
N MET A 1 13.08 17.67 -27.01
CA MET A 1 14.24 16.77 -26.83
C MET A 1 14.18 16.26 -25.39
N PHE A 2 14.04 14.96 -25.16
CA PHE A 2 13.91 14.41 -23.81
C PHE A 2 15.31 14.23 -23.21
N ARG A 3 15.62 14.87 -22.07
CA ARG A 3 16.98 14.94 -21.49
C ARG A 3 17.52 13.61 -20.91
N HIS A 4 16.76 12.51 -20.94
CA HIS A 4 17.09 11.26 -20.24
C HIS A 4 16.76 10.00 -21.07
N SER A 5 16.80 10.09 -22.41
CA SER A 5 16.51 8.96 -23.30
C SER A 5 17.52 7.79 -23.17
N ASP A 6 18.68 8.04 -22.58
CA ASP A 6 19.73 7.07 -22.25
C ASP A 6 19.35 6.13 -21.09
N ARG A 7 18.30 6.44 -20.33
CA ARG A 7 17.85 5.61 -19.19
C ARG A 7 16.75 4.61 -19.53
N LEU A 8 16.33 4.56 -20.79
CA LEU A 8 15.43 3.51 -21.24
C LEU A 8 16.19 2.18 -21.21
N PRO A 9 15.64 1.10 -20.66
CA PRO A 9 16.31 -0.20 -20.67
C PRO A 9 16.55 -0.61 -22.12
N THR A 10 17.80 -0.58 -22.56
CA THR A 10 18.24 -0.92 -23.92
C THR A 10 18.62 -2.40 -24.06
N GLY A 11 18.41 -3.21 -23.02
CA GLY A 11 18.66 -4.64 -23.05
C GLY A 11 17.71 -5.37 -23.99
N THR A 12 18.18 -6.49 -24.55
CA THR A 12 17.32 -7.41 -25.30
C THR A 12 16.12 -7.80 -24.43
N PRO A 13 14.87 -7.57 -24.89
CA PRO A 13 13.71 -7.99 -24.12
C PRO A 13 13.77 -9.51 -23.93
N LEU A 14 13.39 -9.96 -22.74
CA LEU A 14 13.28 -11.40 -22.49
C LEU A 14 12.25 -11.99 -23.46
N PRO A 15 12.49 -13.20 -23.99
CA PRO A 15 11.51 -13.89 -24.83
C PRO A 15 10.15 -13.98 -24.13
N LEU A 16 9.07 -13.97 -24.92
CA LEU A 16 7.74 -14.23 -24.40
C LEU A 16 7.73 -15.58 -23.65
N GLY A 17 7.19 -15.60 -22.43
CA GLY A 17 7.12 -16.82 -21.60
C GLY A 17 8.33 -17.07 -20.70
N TYR A 18 9.28 -16.13 -20.61
CA TYR A 18 10.35 -16.19 -19.62
C TYR A 18 9.82 -15.80 -18.23
N ASP A 19 10.05 -16.65 -17.22
CA ASP A 19 9.70 -16.33 -15.84
C ASP A 19 10.63 -15.24 -15.29
N THR A 20 10.08 -14.07 -15.01
CA THR A 20 10.77 -13.02 -14.26
C THR A 20 10.48 -13.18 -12.77
N PRO A 21 11.52 -13.08 -11.90
CA PRO A 21 11.28 -13.08 -10.47
C PRO A 21 10.36 -11.91 -10.11
N ALA A 22 9.44 -12.14 -9.17
CA ALA A 22 8.53 -11.10 -8.69
C ALA A 22 9.36 -9.88 -8.25
N PRO A 23 8.98 -8.65 -8.64
CA PRO A 23 9.69 -7.45 -8.22
C PRO A 23 9.81 -7.40 -6.70
N TRP A 24 10.96 -6.95 -6.20
CA TRP A 24 11.28 -6.86 -4.78
C TRP A 24 10.12 -6.33 -3.91
N GLY A 25 9.44 -5.29 -4.38
CA GLY A 25 8.33 -4.67 -3.64
C GLY A 25 7.13 -5.60 -3.47
N VAL A 26 6.78 -6.36 -4.50
CA VAL A 26 5.66 -7.31 -4.48
C VAL A 26 5.94 -8.45 -3.50
N GLN A 27 7.19 -8.90 -3.40
CA GLN A 27 7.58 -9.96 -2.47
C GLN A 27 7.45 -9.56 -1.00
N ARG A 28 7.33 -8.25 -0.70
CA ARG A 28 7.16 -7.71 0.66
C ARG A 28 5.75 -7.22 0.94
N MET A 29 4.85 -7.26 -0.04
CA MET A 29 3.44 -6.98 0.19
C MET A 29 2.82 -8.14 0.97
N VAL A 30 2.22 -7.81 2.11
CA VAL A 30 1.35 -8.71 2.86
C VAL A 30 -0.09 -8.26 2.66
N PRO A 31 -1.07 -9.20 2.65
CA PRO A 31 -2.46 -8.81 2.68
C PRO A 31 -2.69 -7.81 3.80
N TYR A 32 -3.36 -6.70 3.48
CA TYR A 32 -3.81 -5.78 4.51
C TYR A 32 -4.67 -6.58 5.50
N PRO A 33 -4.48 -6.41 6.82
CA PRO A 33 -5.29 -7.12 7.81
C PRO A 33 -6.77 -6.91 7.50
N ALA A 34 -7.44 -7.96 7.01
CA ALA A 34 -8.86 -7.89 6.74
C ALA A 34 -9.57 -7.87 8.09
N MET A 35 -9.95 -6.69 8.56
CA MET A 35 -10.88 -6.55 9.66
C MET A 35 -12.26 -6.88 9.12
N ALA A 36 -12.85 -7.99 9.59
CA ALA A 36 -14.24 -8.28 9.27
C ALA A 36 -15.08 -7.08 9.77
N PRO A 37 -15.91 -6.48 8.90
CA PRO A 37 -16.79 -5.42 9.35
C PRO A 37 -17.74 -5.96 10.42
N SER A 38 -18.07 -5.11 11.39
CA SER A 38 -19.02 -5.42 12.46
C SER A 38 -20.48 -5.50 11.99
N TRP A 39 -20.75 -5.23 10.71
CA TRP A 39 -22.04 -5.32 10.04
C TRP A 39 -22.10 -6.48 9.04
N ALA A 40 -23.29 -7.04 8.80
CA ALA A 40 -23.48 -8.20 7.92
C ALA A 40 -23.71 -7.81 6.44
N ARG A 41 -24.47 -6.72 6.21
CA ARG A 41 -24.61 -6.10 4.89
C ARG A 41 -24.77 -4.59 5.01
N ALA A 42 -24.42 -3.88 3.95
CA ALA A 42 -24.65 -2.45 3.78
C ALA A 42 -25.37 -2.21 2.45
N GLU A 43 -26.35 -1.30 2.46
CA GLU A 43 -27.15 -0.91 1.29
C GLU A 43 -27.16 0.62 1.17
N VAL A 44 -27.35 1.14 -0.04
CA VAL A 44 -27.55 2.58 -0.26
C VAL A 44 -29.02 2.91 -0.07
N ASP A 45 -29.31 3.83 0.85
CA ASP A 45 -30.64 4.42 0.97
C ASP A 45 -30.94 5.27 -0.28
N PRO A 46 -32.01 4.98 -1.03
CA PRO A 46 -32.29 5.68 -2.28
C PRO A 46 -32.66 7.16 -2.08
N ASP A 47 -33.22 7.54 -0.93
CA ASP A 47 -33.69 8.90 -0.66
C ASP A 47 -32.55 9.80 -0.19
N THR A 48 -31.73 9.30 0.74
CA THR A 48 -30.64 10.08 1.34
C THR A 48 -29.29 9.88 0.66
N GLN A 49 -29.15 8.83 -0.16
CA GLN A 49 -27.88 8.40 -0.76
C GLN A 49 -26.80 8.11 0.31
N THR A 50 -27.21 7.65 1.50
CA THR A 50 -26.31 7.25 2.59
C THR A 50 -26.35 5.75 2.80
N ALA A 51 -25.31 5.18 3.43
CA ALA A 51 -25.30 3.76 3.78
C ALA A 51 -26.30 3.45 4.91
N ARG A 52 -27.05 2.35 4.75
CA ARG A 52 -27.78 1.65 5.83
C ARG A 52 -27.09 0.33 6.13
N TYR A 53 -26.78 0.11 7.41
CA TYR A 53 -26.12 -1.11 7.89
C TYR A 53 -27.12 -2.05 8.53
N PHE A 54 -26.92 -3.35 8.32
CA PHE A 54 -27.76 -4.38 8.90
C PHE A 54 -26.93 -5.41 9.66
N ASP A 55 -27.47 -5.87 10.78
CA ASP A 55 -26.92 -6.99 11.54
C ASP A 55 -27.23 -8.34 10.86
N LEU A 56 -26.76 -9.44 11.48
CA LEU A 56 -26.99 -10.81 10.98
C LEU A 56 -28.48 -11.21 11.00
N ALA A 57 -29.31 -10.55 11.80
CA ALA A 57 -30.76 -10.75 11.85
C ALA A 57 -31.51 -9.85 10.85
N GLY A 58 -30.80 -9.02 10.08
CA GLY A 58 -31.37 -8.08 9.13
C GLY A 58 -32.01 -6.86 9.77
N GLN A 59 -31.71 -6.56 11.04
CA GLN A 59 -32.16 -5.34 11.70
C GLN A 59 -31.23 -4.19 11.35
N VAL A 60 -31.79 -2.98 11.22
CA VAL A 60 -31.01 -1.75 11.01
C VAL A 60 -30.17 -1.49 12.26
N MET A 61 -28.89 -1.22 12.04
CA MET A 61 -27.93 -0.92 13.10
C MET A 61 -27.19 0.37 12.77
N GLU A 62 -26.80 1.11 13.81
CA GLU A 62 -25.88 2.24 13.66
C GLU A 62 -24.48 1.76 13.26
N MET A 63 -23.81 2.52 12.40
CA MET A 63 -22.42 2.22 12.05
C MET A 63 -21.58 2.23 13.33
N PRO A 64 -20.88 1.13 13.66
CA PRO A 64 -19.99 1.12 14.81
C PRO A 64 -18.91 2.18 14.63
N GLN A 65 -18.42 2.72 15.75
CA GLN A 65 -17.50 3.83 15.74
C GLN A 65 -16.37 3.59 14.74
N HIS A 66 -16.23 4.52 13.78
CA HIS A 66 -15.09 4.52 12.87
C HIS A 66 -13.83 4.49 13.74
N GLY A 67 -12.95 3.52 13.49
CA GLY A 67 -11.63 3.53 14.10
C GLY A 67 -11.03 4.90 13.80
N THR A 68 -10.74 5.69 14.83
CA THR A 68 -9.93 6.89 14.64
C THR A 68 -8.59 6.42 14.08
N SER A 69 -8.20 6.92 12.90
CA SER A 69 -7.04 6.49 12.11
C SER A 69 -5.94 5.97 13.02
N THR A 70 -5.60 4.69 12.88
CA THR A 70 -4.39 4.19 13.51
C THR A 70 -3.28 4.62 12.58
N GLY A 71 -2.86 5.88 12.67
CA GLY A 71 -1.77 6.43 11.87
C GLY A 71 -0.53 5.57 12.10
N THR A 72 -0.31 4.60 11.22
CA THR A 72 0.90 3.82 11.24
C THR A 72 1.94 4.66 10.52
N ASN A 73 2.98 5.05 11.26
CA ASN A 73 4.22 5.59 10.70
C ASN A 73 5.25 4.46 10.64
N PRO A 74 5.14 3.48 9.72
CA PRO A 74 6.22 2.53 9.54
C PRO A 74 7.44 3.31 9.04
N GLY A 75 8.53 3.27 9.81
CA GLY A 75 9.79 3.85 9.36
C GLY A 75 10.25 3.15 8.09
N THR A 76 10.40 3.89 7.00
CA THR A 76 11.04 3.37 5.79
C THR A 76 12.53 3.60 5.94
N ASN A 77 13.30 2.52 6.06
CA ASN A 77 14.76 2.57 6.06
C ASN A 77 15.26 1.82 4.84
N THR A 78 15.92 2.54 3.92
CA THR A 78 16.71 1.93 2.88
C THR A 78 18.04 1.56 3.52
N GLY A 79 18.14 0.34 4.08
CA GLY A 79 19.31 -0.13 4.83
C GLY A 79 20.62 -0.25 4.03
N ASN A 80 20.79 0.49 2.94
CA ASN A 80 21.97 0.49 2.08
C ASN A 80 22.20 1.90 1.49
N PRO A 81 23.44 2.43 1.49
CA PRO A 81 23.73 3.75 0.94
C PRO A 81 23.31 3.82 -0.53
N SER A 82 22.38 4.72 -0.82
CA SER A 82 21.65 4.81 -2.08
C SER A 82 22.42 5.52 -3.21
N ASP A 83 23.69 5.88 -3.02
CA ASP A 83 24.45 6.62 -4.04
C ASP A 83 25.57 5.81 -4.72
N GLY A 84 25.83 4.57 -4.28
CA GLY A 84 26.88 3.73 -4.86
C GLY A 84 28.28 4.36 -4.85
N SER A 85 28.51 5.39 -4.02
CA SER A 85 29.74 6.15 -4.01
C SER A 85 30.74 5.53 -3.02
N SER A 86 31.36 4.43 -3.45
CA SER A 86 32.63 3.88 -2.92
C SER A 86 32.78 3.62 -1.42
N GLY A 87 33.03 2.35 -1.08
CA GLY A 87 33.91 1.98 0.03
C GLY A 87 33.38 2.20 1.46
N GLY A 88 32.73 1.18 2.01
CA GLY A 88 32.85 0.81 3.43
C GLY A 88 32.67 1.90 4.49
N GLY A 89 31.83 2.90 4.25
CA GLY A 89 31.47 3.92 5.24
C GLY A 89 30.15 3.58 5.92
N SER A 90 30.07 3.77 7.24
CA SER A 90 28.83 3.78 8.02
C SER A 90 27.96 4.98 7.64
N GLY A 91 27.47 5.02 6.40
CA GLY A 91 26.51 6.02 5.94
C GLY A 91 25.14 5.66 6.48
N GLY A 92 24.57 6.53 7.32
CA GLY A 92 23.21 6.37 7.84
C GLY A 92 22.23 6.35 6.67
N GLY A 93 21.44 5.28 6.56
CA GLY A 93 20.38 5.17 5.57
C GLY A 93 19.39 6.33 5.67
N ASP A 94 18.85 6.73 4.53
CA ASP A 94 17.74 7.69 4.51
C ASP A 94 16.57 7.10 5.31
N SER A 95 16.09 7.90 6.26
CA SER A 95 15.01 7.53 7.15
C SER A 95 13.91 8.55 6.97
N ASP A 96 12.88 8.17 6.24
CA ASP A 96 11.67 8.97 6.09
C ASP A 96 10.54 8.41 6.94
N THR A 97 9.61 9.29 7.29
CA THR A 97 8.37 8.90 7.97
C THR A 97 7.28 8.80 6.93
N GLY A 98 6.82 7.57 6.63
CA GLY A 98 5.63 7.38 5.80
C GLY A 98 4.39 7.70 6.62
N ASN A 99 3.57 8.65 6.17
CA ASN A 99 2.31 8.98 6.82
C ASN A 99 1.18 8.26 6.07
N ASP A 100 0.70 7.14 6.60
CA ASP A 100 -0.49 6.46 6.10
C ASP A 100 -1.69 6.92 6.93
N SER A 101 -2.56 7.70 6.31
CA SER A 101 -3.82 8.14 6.90
C SER A 101 -4.93 7.42 6.16
N ASP A 102 -5.38 6.31 6.71
CA ASP A 102 -6.60 5.65 6.27
C ASP A 102 -7.80 6.51 6.71
N GLN A 103 -8.41 7.18 5.72
CA GLN A 103 -9.71 7.86 5.83
C GLN A 103 -10.82 6.86 5.55
#